data_AF-A0A9D8MBF3-F1
#
_entry.id   AF-A0A9D8MBF3-F1
#
_cell.length_a   1.000
_cell.length_b   1.000
_cell.length_c   1.000
_cell.angle_alpha   90.00
_cell.angle_beta   90.00
_cell.angle_gamma   90.00
#
_symmetry.space_group_name_H-M   'P 1'
#
loop_
_entity.id
_entity.type
_entity.pdbx_description
1 polymer ?
#
loop_
_entity_poly.entity_id
_entity_poly.type
_entity_poly.pdbx_seq_one_letter_code
_entity_poly.pdbx_strand_id
1 'polypeptide(L)'
;MEENHQVELLQCSLNFSTFIHSFAQFLINFFERRHQTQELSDEELLQSETQVIQSLVLIEKLHMLLLLHFYIYRTFISSEAISPFFTDANRELFEKMQMLLQQYPFLLEEHQMISEKTVAQILNYYYIRIYEETNKESDEDESNHVTIILSPLPPPWLANNMHIPRKKEV
;
A
#
# COMPACT_ATOMS: atom_id res chain seq x y z
N MET A 1 -4.91 30.40 14.77
CA MET A 1 -3.67 29.69 14.34
C MET A 1 -3.97 28.21 14.12
N GLU A 2 -4.77 27.58 15.00
CA GLU A 2 -5.27 26.20 14.86
C GLU A 2 -6.12 25.95 13.60
N GLU A 3 -7.07 26.83 13.26
CA GLU A 3 -7.93 26.66 12.06
C GLU A 3 -7.12 26.54 10.75
N ASN A 4 -6.05 27.33 10.58
CA ASN A 4 -5.21 27.24 9.38
C ASN A 4 -4.45 25.91 9.30
N HIS A 5 -3.98 25.38 10.43
CA HIS A 5 -3.31 24.07 10.45
C HIS A 5 -4.29 22.93 10.14
N GLN A 6 -5.53 23.01 10.61
CA GLN A 6 -6.57 22.02 10.30
C GLN A 6 -6.89 21.99 8.81
N VAL A 7 -7.04 23.16 8.18
CA VAL A 7 -7.28 23.26 6.73
C VAL A 7 -6.12 22.69 5.92
N GLU A 8 -4.87 23.00 6.30
CA GLU A 8 -3.68 22.45 5.65
C GLU A 8 -3.60 20.92 5.78
N LEU A 9 -3.92 20.37 6.96
CA LEU A 9 -3.97 18.92 7.21
C LEU A 9 -5.03 18.22 6.36
N LEU A 10 -6.24 18.80 6.30
CA LEU A 10 -7.33 18.27 5.49
C LEU A 10 -6.94 18.27 4.01
N GLN A 11 -6.32 19.35 3.54
CA GLN A 11 -5.86 19.49 2.16
C GLN A 11 -4.72 18.53 1.83
N CYS A 12 -3.75 18.36 2.73
CA CYS A 12 -2.70 17.34 2.60
C CYS A 12 -3.29 15.93 2.47
N SER A 13 -4.31 15.61 3.27
CA SER A 13 -4.94 14.30 3.22
C SER A 13 -5.80 14.09 1.97
N LEU A 14 -6.47 15.13 1.47
CA LEU A 14 -7.18 15.09 0.18
C LEU A 14 -6.20 14.88 -0.99
N ASN A 15 -5.08 15.60 -0.97
CA ASN A 15 -4.02 15.45 -1.97
C ASN A 15 -3.45 14.04 -1.95
N PHE A 16 -3.19 13.50 -0.76
CA PHE A 16 -2.74 12.13 -0.59
C PHE A 16 -3.77 11.13 -1.13
N SER A 17 -5.03 11.25 -0.74
CA SER A 17 -6.10 10.35 -1.20
C SER A 17 -6.20 10.36 -2.73
N THR A 18 -6.10 11.53 -3.35
CA THR A 18 -6.15 11.69 -4.81
C THR A 18 -4.92 11.07 -5.48
N PHE A 19 -3.73 11.25 -4.90
CA PHE A 19 -2.51 10.62 -5.38
C PHE A 19 -2.59 9.10 -5.30
N ILE A 20 -3.00 8.55 -4.15
CA ILE A 20 -3.17 7.11 -3.95
C ILE A 20 -4.16 6.53 -4.94
N HIS A 21 -5.30 7.19 -5.12
CA HIS A 21 -6.31 6.78 -6.11
C HIS A 21 -5.71 6.66 -7.51
N SER A 22 -5.06 7.73 -7.97
CA SER A 22 -4.45 7.79 -9.30
C SER A 22 -3.35 6.75 -9.48
N PHE A 23 -2.54 6.52 -8.45
CA PHE A 23 -1.43 5.58 -8.47
C PHE A 23 -1.92 4.12 -8.43
N ALA A 24 -2.90 3.80 -7.60
CA ALA A 24 -3.52 2.48 -7.57
C ALA A 24 -4.21 2.16 -8.90
N GLN A 25 -4.93 3.13 -9.48
CA GLN A 25 -5.53 2.98 -10.81
C GLN A 25 -4.47 2.75 -11.89
N PHE A 26 -3.34 3.44 -11.83
CA PHE A 26 -2.21 3.21 -12.72
C PHE A 26 -1.69 1.76 -12.63
N LEU A 27 -1.50 1.23 -11.43
CA LEU A 27 -1.07 -0.15 -11.21
C LEU A 27 -2.11 -1.17 -11.71
N ILE A 28 -3.40 -0.93 -11.48
CA ILE A 28 -4.48 -1.78 -11.99
C ILE A 28 -4.45 -1.84 -13.52
N ASN A 29 -4.35 -0.66 -14.16
CA ASN A 29 -4.26 -0.57 -15.61
C ASN A 29 -3.00 -1.28 -16.15
N PHE A 30 -1.90 -1.28 -15.40
CA PHE A 30 -0.70 -2.04 -15.74
C PHE A 30 -0.98 -3.56 -15.76
N PHE A 31 -1.62 -4.11 -14.72
CA PHE A 31 -2.01 -5.53 -14.70
C PHE A 31 -2.96 -5.90 -15.84
N GLU A 32 -3.98 -5.06 -16.08
CA GLU A 32 -4.96 -5.28 -17.15
C GLU A 32 -4.31 -5.22 -18.55
N ARG A 33 -3.31 -4.35 -18.77
CA ARG A 33 -2.56 -4.27 -20.03
C ARG A 33 -1.57 -5.40 -20.22
N ARG A 34 -0.88 -5.83 -19.16
CA ARG A 34 0.02 -6.99 -19.19
C ARG A 34 -0.73 -8.23 -19.66
N HIS A 35 -1.99 -8.40 -19.25
CA HIS A 35 -2.83 -9.50 -19.71
C HIS A 35 -3.17 -9.42 -21.21
N GLN A 36 -3.34 -8.22 -21.77
CA GLN A 36 -3.71 -8.05 -23.18
C GLN A 36 -2.52 -8.17 -24.14
N THR A 37 -1.30 -8.01 -23.64
CA THR A 37 -0.09 -8.01 -24.47
C THR A 37 0.57 -9.39 -24.41
N GLN A 38 0.39 -10.16 -25.47
CA GLN A 38 0.97 -11.49 -25.62
C GLN A 38 2.38 -11.33 -26.20
N GLU A 39 3.39 -11.92 -25.56
CA GLU A 39 4.84 -11.92 -25.88
C GLU A 39 5.71 -10.86 -25.16
N LEU A 40 5.80 -10.94 -23.83
CA LEU A 40 6.95 -10.40 -23.09
C LEU A 40 7.96 -11.52 -22.82
N SER A 41 9.24 -11.20 -22.89
CA SER A 41 10.30 -12.12 -22.46
C SER A 41 10.27 -12.32 -20.94
N ASP A 42 10.81 -13.43 -20.45
CA ASP A 42 10.91 -13.70 -19.00
C ASP A 42 11.67 -12.60 -18.24
N GLU A 43 12.67 -11.98 -18.87
CA GLU A 43 13.45 -10.89 -18.28
C GLU A 43 12.61 -9.61 -18.13
N GLU A 44 11.82 -9.25 -19.15
CA GLU A 44 10.90 -8.11 -19.08
C GLU A 44 9.77 -8.35 -18.07
N LEU A 45 9.25 -9.58 -18.01
CA LEU A 45 8.24 -9.98 -17.02
C LEU A 45 8.80 -9.81 -15.61
N LEU A 46 9.99 -10.33 -15.33
CA LEU A 46 10.64 -10.23 -14.04
C LEU A 46 10.93 -8.78 -13.64
N GLN A 47 11.41 -7.96 -14.58
CA GLN A 47 11.64 -6.54 -14.35
C GLN A 47 10.32 -5.83 -13.99
N SER A 48 9.25 -6.15 -14.71
CA SER A 48 7.95 -5.54 -14.48
C SER A 48 7.33 -5.96 -13.13
N GLU A 49 7.50 -7.21 -12.70
CA GLU A 49 7.11 -7.67 -11.36
C GLU A 49 7.88 -6.94 -10.27
N THR A 50 9.19 -6.77 -10.47
CA THR A 50 10.04 -6.01 -9.53
C THR A 50 9.53 -4.57 -9.38
N GLN A 51 9.15 -3.92 -10.49
CA GLN A 51 8.58 -2.57 -10.46
C GLN A 51 7.24 -2.51 -9.74
N VAL A 52 6.37 -3.50 -9.94
CA VAL A 52 5.09 -3.62 -9.22
C VAL A 52 5.33 -3.73 -7.73
N ILE A 53 6.21 -4.64 -7.30
CA ILE A 53 6.55 -4.84 -5.88
C ILE A 53 7.08 -3.53 -5.28
N GLN A 54 8.05 -2.89 -5.93
CA GLN A 54 8.61 -1.63 -5.46
C GLN A 54 7.53 -0.54 -5.34
N SER A 55 6.63 -0.48 -6.32
CA SER A 55 5.52 0.47 -6.32
C SER A 55 4.55 0.20 -5.16
N LEU A 56 4.18 -1.06 -4.94
CA LEU A 56 3.31 -1.44 -3.84
C LEU A 56 3.95 -1.14 -2.47
N VAL A 57 5.22 -1.47 -2.30
CA VAL A 57 5.97 -1.18 -1.07
C VAL A 57 6.03 0.33 -0.82
N LEU A 58 6.28 1.14 -1.86
CA LEU A 58 6.29 2.59 -1.73
C LEU A 58 4.94 3.13 -1.26
N ILE A 59 3.84 2.67 -1.86
CA ILE A 59 2.48 3.03 -1.44
C ILE A 59 2.25 2.64 0.02
N GLU A 60 2.64 1.43 0.42
CA GLU A 60 2.44 0.94 1.79
C GLU A 60 3.18 1.83 2.80
N LYS A 61 4.43 2.22 2.50
CA LYS A 61 5.19 3.15 3.35
C LYS A 61 4.57 4.53 3.43
N LEU A 62 3.98 5.00 2.33
CA LEU A 62 3.22 6.25 2.31
C LEU A 62 1.97 6.17 3.19
N HIS A 63 1.23 5.06 3.17
CA HIS A 63 0.10 4.84 4.07
C HIS A 63 0.55 4.78 5.54
N MET A 64 1.62 4.04 5.83
CA MET A 64 2.19 3.96 7.17
C MET A 64 2.60 5.33 7.71
N LEU A 65 3.30 6.13 6.90
CA LEU A 65 3.73 7.47 7.29
C LEU A 65 2.52 8.36 7.62
N LEU A 66 1.48 8.28 6.81
CA LEU A 66 0.27 9.07 7.02
C LEU A 66 -0.49 8.64 8.27
N LEU A 67 -0.62 7.34 8.51
CA LEU A 67 -1.18 6.81 9.76
C LEU A 67 -0.42 7.35 10.97
N LEU A 68 0.92 7.28 10.96
CA LEU A 68 1.76 7.78 12.05
C LEU A 68 1.62 9.28 12.25
N HIS A 69 1.55 10.05 11.16
CA HIS A 69 1.35 11.50 11.22
C HIS A 69 0.05 11.83 11.96
N PHE A 70 -1.06 11.20 11.59
CA PHE A 70 -2.35 11.45 12.21
C PHE A 70 -2.43 10.91 13.64
N TYR A 71 -1.76 9.79 13.95
CA TYR A 71 -1.64 9.31 15.32
C TYR A 71 -0.94 10.32 16.23
N ILE A 72 0.19 10.89 15.79
CA ILE A 72 0.93 11.92 16.54
C ILE A 72 0.08 13.18 16.68
N TYR A 73 -0.55 13.63 15.58
CA TYR A 73 -1.43 14.80 15.61
C TYR A 73 -2.56 14.62 16.63
N ARG A 74 -3.20 13.44 16.64
CA ARG A 74 -4.29 13.13 17.58
C ARG A 74 -3.83 13.11 19.04
N THR A 75 -2.63 12.60 19.28
CA THR A 75 -2.09 12.43 20.64
C THR A 75 -1.64 13.75 21.24
N PHE A 76 -1.06 14.65 20.43
CA PHE A 76 -0.34 15.82 20.94
C PHE A 76 -0.92 17.18 20.54
N ILE A 77 -1.79 17.24 19.52
CA ILE A 77 -2.27 18.52 18.96
C ILE A 77 -3.79 18.66 19.10
N SER A 78 -4.57 17.71 18.61
CA SER A 78 -6.05 17.79 18.66
C SER A 78 -6.67 16.43 18.94
N SER A 79 -7.63 16.37 19.87
CA SER A 79 -8.37 15.14 20.16
C SER A 79 -9.41 14.76 19.08
N GLU A 80 -9.56 15.56 18.04
CA GLU A 80 -10.51 15.31 16.96
C GLU A 80 -10.18 14.02 16.19
N ALA A 81 -11.26 13.35 15.79
CA ALA A 81 -11.26 12.09 15.08
C ALA A 81 -10.93 12.25 13.59
N ILE A 82 -9.78 12.83 13.25
CA ILE A 82 -9.37 12.97 11.85
C ILE A 82 -8.56 11.72 11.45
N SER A 83 -9.08 10.93 10.50
CA SER A 83 -8.40 9.72 9.99
C SER A 83 -8.02 9.90 8.53
N PRO A 84 -6.77 9.69 8.12
CA PRO A 84 -6.34 9.99 6.75
C PRO A 84 -7.02 9.19 5.64
N PHE A 85 -7.71 8.10 6.00
CA PHE A 85 -8.27 7.11 5.08
C PHE A 85 -9.79 7.28 4.89
N PHE A 86 -10.22 8.50 4.55
CA PHE A 86 -11.65 8.86 4.50
C PHE A 86 -12.45 8.24 3.35
N THR A 87 -11.77 7.69 2.33
CA THR A 87 -12.41 7.33 1.04
C THR A 87 -12.49 5.82 0.85
N ASP A 88 -13.72 5.30 0.84
CA ASP A 88 -13.98 3.89 0.48
C ASP A 88 -13.49 3.55 -0.93
N ALA A 89 -13.47 4.54 -1.83
CA ALA A 89 -12.97 4.38 -3.19
C ALA A 89 -11.51 3.86 -3.26
N ASN A 90 -10.63 4.31 -2.36
CA ASN A 90 -9.25 3.82 -2.35
C ASN A 90 -9.18 2.39 -1.81
N ARG A 91 -9.99 2.04 -0.81
CA ARG A 91 -10.10 0.65 -0.31
C ARG A 91 -10.54 -0.28 -1.44
N GLU A 92 -11.60 0.08 -2.16
CA GLU A 92 -12.14 -0.71 -3.28
C GLU A 92 -11.08 -0.93 -4.39
N LEU A 93 -10.23 0.06 -4.67
CA LEU A 93 -9.12 -0.12 -5.60
C LEU A 93 -8.10 -1.15 -5.13
N PHE A 94 -7.76 -1.17 -3.84
CA PHE A 94 -6.82 -2.17 -3.29
C PHE A 94 -7.47 -3.55 -3.15
N GLU A 95 -8.77 -3.66 -2.89
CA GLU A 95 -9.52 -4.92 -2.98
C GLU A 95 -9.50 -5.45 -4.42
N LYS A 96 -9.74 -4.58 -5.42
CA LYS A 96 -9.58 -4.94 -6.83
C LYS A 96 -8.16 -5.39 -7.13
N MET A 97 -7.14 -4.70 -6.63
CA MET A 97 -5.74 -5.09 -6.77
C MET A 97 -5.48 -6.50 -6.21
N GLN A 98 -6.03 -6.81 -5.03
CA GLN A 98 -5.89 -8.11 -4.40
C GLN A 98 -6.49 -9.22 -5.28
N MET A 99 -7.66 -8.98 -5.86
CA MET A 99 -8.26 -9.93 -6.81
C MET A 99 -7.40 -10.11 -8.07
N LEU A 100 -6.82 -9.03 -8.60
CA LEU A 100 -5.95 -9.10 -9.79
C LEU A 100 -4.68 -9.90 -9.50
N LEU A 101 -4.06 -9.71 -8.32
CA LEU A 101 -2.89 -10.51 -7.92
C LEU A 101 -3.21 -12.01 -7.91
N GLN A 102 -4.40 -12.41 -7.44
CA GLN A 102 -4.80 -13.82 -7.44
C GLN A 102 -5.10 -14.37 -8.84
N GLN A 103 -5.56 -13.52 -9.75
CA GLN A 103 -5.86 -13.91 -11.13
C GLN A 103 -4.59 -14.00 -11.99
N TYR A 104 -3.56 -13.22 -11.67
CA TYR A 104 -2.34 -13.11 -12.48
C TYR A 104 -1.12 -13.59 -11.70
N PRO A 105 -0.77 -14.89 -11.80
CA PRO A 105 0.39 -15.42 -11.12
C PRO A 105 1.67 -14.80 -11.64
N PHE A 106 2.57 -14.47 -10.70
CA PHE A 106 3.89 -13.97 -11.01
C PHE A 106 4.83 -15.11 -11.43
N LEU A 107 5.91 -14.76 -12.12
CA LEU A 107 6.96 -15.71 -12.52
C LEU A 107 7.67 -16.30 -11.29
N LEU A 108 7.87 -15.48 -10.26
CA LEU A 108 8.44 -15.91 -8.98
C LEU A 108 7.38 -15.90 -7.87
N GLU A 109 7.25 -17.02 -7.16
CA GLU A 109 6.35 -17.16 -6.02
C GLU A 109 6.65 -16.15 -4.90
N GLU A 110 7.92 -15.83 -4.69
CA GLU A 110 8.33 -14.80 -3.72
C GLU A 110 7.71 -13.43 -4.07
N HIS A 111 7.70 -13.07 -5.35
CA HIS A 111 7.14 -11.80 -5.80
C HIS A 111 5.62 -11.73 -5.60
N GLN A 112 4.93 -12.83 -5.87
CA GLN A 112 3.50 -12.98 -5.59
C GLN A 112 3.24 -12.75 -4.09
N MET A 113 3.96 -13.48 -3.24
CA MET A 113 3.77 -13.44 -1.78
C MET A 113 4.05 -12.05 -1.20
N ILE A 114 5.10 -11.36 -1.67
CA ILE A 114 5.41 -9.99 -1.24
C ILE A 114 4.25 -9.07 -1.63
N SER A 115 3.82 -9.12 -2.90
CA SER A 115 2.75 -8.26 -3.41
C SER A 115 1.44 -8.46 -2.65
N GLU A 116 1.04 -9.71 -2.40
CA GLU A 116 -0.16 -10.04 -1.63
C GLU A 116 -0.09 -9.53 -0.19
N LYS A 117 1.05 -9.74 0.49
CA LYS A 117 1.26 -9.23 1.86
C LYS A 117 1.21 -7.70 1.90
N THR A 118 1.82 -7.04 0.91
CA THR A 118 1.84 -5.58 0.85
C THR A 118 0.44 -5.01 0.61
N VAL A 119 -0.35 -5.58 -0.30
CA VAL A 119 -1.74 -5.14 -0.53
C VAL A 119 -2.61 -5.41 0.70
N ALA A 120 -2.47 -6.58 1.34
CA ALA A 120 -3.19 -6.87 2.58
C ALA A 120 -2.84 -5.88 3.69
N GLN A 121 -1.57 -5.51 3.82
CA GLN A 121 -1.13 -4.50 4.78
C GLN A 121 -1.72 -3.12 4.47
N ILE A 122 -1.81 -2.74 3.20
CA ILE A 122 -2.48 -1.49 2.78
C ILE A 122 -3.95 -1.51 3.20
N LEU A 123 -4.67 -2.61 2.93
CA LEU A 123 -6.07 -2.76 3.30
C LEU A 123 -6.29 -2.69 4.82
N ASN A 124 -5.37 -3.23 5.62
CA ASN A 124 -5.43 -3.14 7.07
C ASN A 124 -5.49 -1.67 7.56
N TYR A 125 -4.81 -0.74 6.90
CA TYR A 125 -4.90 0.68 7.27
C TYR A 125 -6.31 1.26 7.11
N TYR A 126 -7.05 0.82 6.08
CA TYR A 126 -8.44 1.22 5.88
C TYR A 126 -9.38 0.54 6.88
N TYR A 127 -9.12 -0.71 7.28
CA TYR A 127 -9.94 -1.41 8.26
C TYR A 127 -9.77 -0.89 9.68
N ILE A 128 -8.55 -0.52 10.10
CA ILE A 128 -8.29 0.10 11.42
C ILE A 128 -9.20 1.31 11.63
N ARG A 129 -9.38 2.15 10.60
CA ARG A 129 -10.30 3.28 10.64
C ARG A 129 -11.73 2.84 10.97
N ILE A 130 -12.25 1.83 10.29
CA ILE A 130 -13.64 1.37 10.47
C ILE A 130 -13.83 0.93 11.92
N TYR A 131 -12.89 0.16 12.47
CA TYR A 131 -12.95 -0.26 13.88
C TYR A 131 -12.90 0.92 14.86
N GLU A 132 -12.08 1.95 14.59
CA GLU A 132 -12.05 3.16 15.42
C GLU A 132 -13.32 4.01 15.32
N GLU A 133 -14.04 3.96 14.21
CA GLU A 133 -15.33 4.65 14.04
C GLU A 133 -16.47 3.88 14.72
N THR A 134 -16.48 2.54 14.63
CA THR A 134 -17.53 1.70 15.23
C THR A 134 -17.40 1.53 16.75
N ASN A 135 -16.19 1.48 17.29
CA ASN A 135 -15.97 1.24 18.72
C ASN A 135 -15.95 2.51 19.59
N LYS A 136 -16.18 3.70 19.00
CA LYS A 136 -16.42 4.93 19.78
C LYS A 136 -17.76 4.96 20.51
N GLU A 137 -18.62 3.96 20.29
CA GLU A 137 -19.88 3.80 21.02
C GLU A 137 -19.79 2.79 22.19
N SER A 138 -18.65 2.13 22.41
CA SER A 138 -18.47 1.17 23.50
C SER A 138 -17.23 1.49 24.34
N ASP A 139 -17.45 2.19 25.46
CA ASP A 139 -16.49 2.44 26.56
C ASP A 139 -16.14 1.15 27.34
N GLU A 140 -15.75 0.07 26.64
CA GLU A 140 -15.21 -1.11 27.31
C GLU A 140 -13.82 -1.46 26.78
N ASP A 141 -12.86 -1.35 27.71
CA ASP A 141 -11.46 -1.74 27.66
C ASP A 141 -11.26 -3.12 27.04
N GLU A 142 -11.02 -3.19 25.73
CA GLU A 142 -10.23 -4.27 25.15
C GLU A 142 -9.07 -3.69 24.34
N SER A 143 -7.88 -3.91 24.88
CA SER A 143 -6.58 -3.72 24.26
C SER A 143 -6.53 -4.43 22.89
N ASN A 144 -7.00 -3.75 21.85
CA ASN A 144 -6.95 -4.21 20.47
C ASN A 144 -5.52 -4.05 19.94
N HIS A 145 -4.70 -5.09 20.11
CA HIS A 145 -3.35 -5.16 19.58
C HIS A 145 -3.37 -5.27 18.05
N VAL A 146 -3.27 -4.12 17.38
CA VAL A 146 -2.98 -4.06 15.94
C VAL A 146 -1.51 -4.40 15.73
N THR A 147 -1.25 -5.51 15.06
CA THR A 147 0.12 -5.92 14.72
C THR A 147 0.54 -5.19 13.44
N ILE A 148 1.26 -4.08 13.58
CA ILE A 148 1.94 -3.44 12.44
C ILE A 148 3.12 -4.34 12.07
N ILE A 149 2.96 -5.15 11.02
CA ILE A 149 4.06 -5.93 10.47
C ILE A 149 4.92 -4.95 9.66
N LEU A 150 5.97 -4.42 10.29
CA LEU A 150 7.04 -3.72 9.59
C LEU A 150 7.74 -4.75 8.69
N SER A 151 7.21 -4.94 7.47
CA SER A 151 7.91 -5.73 6.45
C SER A 151 9.30 -5.14 6.32
N PRO A 152 10.38 -5.90 6.59
CA PRO A 152 11.73 -5.37 6.52
C PRO A 152 11.93 -4.82 5.12
N LEU A 153 12.39 -3.56 5.04
CA LEU A 153 12.77 -2.97 3.76
C LEU A 153 13.72 -3.95 3.07
N PRO A 154 13.49 -4.30 1.78
CA PRO A 154 14.46 -5.10 1.06
C PRO A 154 15.80 -4.38 1.18
N PRO A 155 16.84 -5.06 1.68
CA PRO A 155 18.04 -4.37 2.03
C PRO A 155 18.66 -3.68 0.82
N PRO A 156 19.30 -2.51 1.00
CA PRO A 156 19.74 -1.65 -0.10
C PRO A 156 20.73 -2.32 -1.08
N TRP A 157 21.36 -3.43 -0.69
CA TRP A 157 22.25 -4.21 -1.56
C TRP A 157 21.54 -5.18 -2.53
N LEU A 158 20.22 -5.35 -2.44
CA LEU A 158 19.42 -6.08 -3.45
C LEU A 158 19.07 -5.21 -4.67
N ALA A 159 19.10 -3.89 -4.55
CA ALA A 159 18.76 -2.98 -5.63
C ALA A 159 19.76 -3.02 -6.81
N ASN A 160 20.99 -3.49 -6.58
CA ASN A 160 22.08 -3.45 -7.57
C ASN A 160 22.58 -4.82 -8.05
N ASN A 161 22.01 -5.94 -7.59
CA ASN A 161 22.58 -7.28 -7.80
C ASN A 161 21.73 -8.24 -8.64
N MET A 162 20.89 -7.75 -9.55
CA MET A 162 20.38 -8.59 -10.65
C MET A 162 21.45 -8.74 -11.75
N HIS A 163 22.62 -9.27 -11.41
CA HIS A 163 23.45 -9.95 -12.39
C HIS A 163 22.95 -11.38 -12.48
N ILE A 164 22.01 -11.60 -13.40
CA ILE A 164 21.60 -12.93 -13.84
C ILE A 164 22.87 -13.70 -14.23
N PRO A 165 23.22 -14.81 -13.55
CA PRO A 165 24.32 -15.63 -14.00
C PRO A 165 23.91 -16.26 -15.33
N ARG A 166 24.47 -15.76 -16.43
CA ARG A 166 24.40 -16.42 -17.74
C ARG A 166 24.92 -17.85 -17.54
N LYS A 167 24.03 -18.84 -17.61
CA LYS A 167 24.45 -20.23 -17.79
C LYS A 167 25.29 -20.27 -19.05
N LYS A 168 26.57 -20.64 -18.91
CA LYS A 168 27.41 -20.99 -20.05
C LYS A 168 26.78 -22.23 -20.67
N GLU A 169 26.37 -22.09 -21.93
CA GLU A 169 26.10 -23.23 -22.80
C GLU A 169 27.37 -24.10 -22.85
N VAL A 170 27.19 -25.40 -22.65
CA VAL A 170 28.16 -26.45 -22.95
C VAL A 170 27.53 -27.35 -24.00
#